data_AF-A0A2D5VBC4-F1
#
_entry.id   AF-A0A2D5VBC4-F1
#
_cell.length_a   1.000
_cell.length_b   1.000
_cell.length_c   1.000
_cell.angle_alpha   90.00
_cell.angle_beta   90.00
_cell.angle_gamma   90.00
#
_symmetry.space_group_name_H-M   'P 1'
#
loop_
_entity.id
_entity.type
_entity.pdbx_description
1 polymer ?
#
loop_
_entity_poly.entity_id
_entity_poly.type
_entity_poly.pdbx_seq_one_letter_code
_entity_poly.pdbx_strand_id
1 'polypeptide(L)' 'MAGKTENQQKVAKSGSRKRDIVRQTAYLPKAVHEQLRQLAFEERLKMHDYLIEGLDLVFAKRGLSSIQELMSTRMDK' A
#
# COMPACT_ATOMS: atom_id res chain seq x y z
N MET A 1 5.43 -56.24 2.13
CA MET A 1 5.85 -54.86 2.46
C MET A 1 4.64 -54.15 3.03
N ALA A 2 4.73 -53.71 4.30
CA ALA A 2 3.73 -52.98 5.08
C ALA A 2 3.27 -51.71 4.34
N GLY A 3 2.03 -51.23 4.41
CA GLY A 3 1.22 -51.01 5.61
C GLY A 3 1.14 -49.49 5.84
N LYS A 4 -0.08 -48.93 5.77
CA LYS A 4 -0.43 -47.49 5.80
C LYS A 4 0.16 -46.68 6.96
N THR A 5 0.37 -45.39 6.69
CA THR A 5 0.26 -44.23 7.60
C THR A 5 -0.03 -43.03 6.68
N GLU A 6 -1.23 -42.43 6.62
CA GLU A 6 -1.77 -41.44 7.57
C GLU A 6 -0.65 -40.59 8.20
N ASN A 7 -0.61 -39.26 8.14
CA ASN A 7 -1.71 -38.32 8.28
C ASN A 7 -1.14 -36.89 8.15
N GLN A 8 -2.03 -35.93 7.84
CA GLN A 8 -2.04 -34.56 8.38
C GLN A 8 -0.75 -33.70 8.28
N GLN A 9 -0.76 -32.52 7.67
CA GLN A 9 -1.67 -31.43 8.00
C GLN A 9 -1.68 -30.40 6.86
N LYS A 10 -2.88 -30.07 6.40
CA LYS A 10 -3.19 -28.78 5.81
C LYS A 10 -2.87 -27.71 6.86
N VAL A 11 -1.75 -27.02 6.70
CA VAL A 11 -1.59 -25.68 7.28
C VAL A 11 -2.53 -24.76 6.51
N ALA A 12 -3.74 -24.59 7.05
CA ALA A 12 -4.58 -23.48 6.71
C ALA A 12 -3.76 -22.22 6.96
N LYS A 13 -3.18 -21.63 5.90
CA LYS A 13 -2.60 -20.29 6.00
C LYS A 13 -3.75 -19.39 6.40
N SER A 14 -3.69 -18.94 7.66
CA SER A 14 -4.56 -17.93 8.23
C SER A 14 -4.75 -16.83 7.19
N GLY A 15 -6.01 -16.63 6.79
CA GLY A 15 -6.36 -15.57 5.86
C GLY A 15 -5.90 -14.25 6.44
N SER A 16 -4.76 -13.74 5.98
CA SER A 16 -4.43 -12.34 6.17
C SER A 16 -5.60 -11.60 5.55
N ARG A 17 -6.39 -10.87 6.37
CA ARG A 17 -7.35 -9.91 5.83
C ARG A 17 -6.55 -9.10 4.83
N LYS A 18 -6.84 -9.28 3.54
CA LYS A 18 -6.30 -8.41 2.50
C LYS A 18 -6.73 -7.03 2.96
N ARG A 19 -5.79 -6.26 3.50
CA ARG A 19 -5.99 -4.83 3.75
C ARG A 19 -6.66 -4.29 2.49
N ASP A 20 -7.74 -3.53 2.63
CA ASP A 20 -8.49 -2.93 1.52
C ASP A 20 -7.63 -1.90 0.78
N ILE A 21 -6.59 -2.41 0.12
CA ILE A 21 -5.56 -1.69 -0.60
C ILE A 21 -5.81 -1.98 -2.07
N VAL A 22 -6.12 -0.92 -2.81
CA VAL A 22 -6.21 -0.97 -4.26
C VAL A 22 -4.84 -0.62 -4.83
N ARG A 23 -4.27 -1.49 -5.66
CA ARG A 23 -3.06 -1.18 -6.42
C ARG A 23 -3.45 -0.29 -7.60
N GLN A 24 -2.85 0.89 -7.69
CA GLN A 24 -3.00 1.81 -8.80
C GLN A 24 -1.69 1.97 -9.56
N THR A 25 -1.75 1.97 -10.89
CA THR A 25 -0.63 2.34 -11.76
C THR A 25 -0.80 3.79 -12.21
N ALA A 26 0.26 4.59 -12.12
CA ALA A 26 0.29 5.97 -12.60
C ALA A 26 1.23 6.09 -13.79
N TYR A 27 0.81 6.85 -14.81
CA TYR A 27 1.67 7.24 -15.93
C TYR A 27 2.23 8.62 -15.65
N LEU A 28 3.55 8.71 -15.49
CA LEU A 28 4.25 9.97 -15.25
C LEU A 28 5.06 10.33 -16.50
N PRO A 29 5.11 11.63 -16.89
CA PRO A 29 6.12 12.09 -17.82
C PRO A 29 7.51 11.72 -17.30
N LYS A 30 8.42 11.31 -18.21
CA LYS A 30 9.76 10.81 -17.84
C LYS A 30 10.50 11.78 -16.91
N ALA A 31 10.47 13.08 -17.20
CA ALA A 31 11.14 14.10 -16.38
C ALA A 31 10.59 14.15 -14.93
N VAL A 32 9.28 13.96 -14.75
CA VAL A 32 8.64 13.94 -13.43
C VAL A 32 9.06 12.69 -12.66
N HIS A 33 9.11 11.53 -13.32
CA HIS A 33 9.59 10.30 -12.71
C HIS A 33 11.05 10.44 -12.23
N GLU A 34 11.93 10.99 -13.07
CA GLU A 34 13.34 11.17 -12.69
C GLU A 34 13.50 12.13 -11.51
N GLN A 35 12.75 13.23 -11.48
CA GLN A 35 12.78 14.16 -10.35
C GLN A 35 12.27 13.50 -9.06
N LEU A 36 11.15 12.77 -9.12
CA LEU A 36 10.61 12.04 -7.97
C LEU A 36 11.59 10.98 -7.46
N ARG A 37 12.26 10.27 -8.38
CA ARG A 37 13.27 9.26 -8.06
C ARG A 37 14.48 9.89 -7.37
N GLN A 38 14.95 11.04 -7.85
CA GLN A 38 16.07 11.76 -7.27
C GLN A 38 15.74 12.22 -5.84
N LEU A 39 14.58 12.86 -5.66
CA LEU A 39 14.12 13.33 -4.35
C LEU A 39 14.06 12.18 -3.33
N ALA A 40 13.44 11.06 -3.72
CA ALA A 40 13.35 9.86 -2.89
C ALA A 40 14.72 9.28 -2.53
N PHE A 41 15.69 9.34 -3.45
CA PHE A 41 17.05 8.88 -3.17
C PHE A 41 17.76 9.79 -2.16
N GLU A 42 17.68 11.10 -2.34
CA GLU A 42 18.33 12.09 -1.48
C GLU A 42 17.82 12.01 -0.04
N GLU A 43 16.52 11.87 0.15
CA GLU A 43 15.88 11.82 1.47
C GLU A 43 15.76 10.40 2.05
N ARG A 44 16.19 9.38 1.29
CA ARG A 44 16.09 7.94 1.65
C ARG A 44 14.65 7.48 1.94
N LEU A 45 13.68 8.04 1.21
CA LEU A 45 12.27 7.68 1.27
C LEU A 45 11.86 6.87 0.03
N LYS A 46 10.65 6.30 0.05
CA LYS A 46 10.11 5.65 -1.15
C LYS A 46 9.40 6.69 -1.99
N MET A 47 9.51 6.59 -3.32
CA MET A 47 8.73 7.44 -4.24
C MET A 47 7.21 7.40 -3.96
N HIS A 48 6.72 6.26 -3.45
CA HIS A 48 5.32 6.11 -3.02
C HIS A 48 4.92 7.11 -1.93
N ASP A 49 5.81 7.43 -1.00
CA ASP A 49 5.51 8.27 0.15
C ASP A 49 5.15 9.71 -0.30
N TYR A 50 5.88 10.26 -1.28
CA TYR A 50 5.53 11.56 -1.88
C TYR A 50 4.28 11.52 -2.75
N LEU A 51 3.96 10.36 -3.36
CA LEU A 51 2.67 10.23 -4.07
C LEU A 51 1.51 10.31 -3.09
N ILE A 52 1.65 9.70 -1.90
CA ILE A 52 0.67 9.79 -0.82
C ILE A 52 0.60 11.23 -0.28
N GLU A 53 1.75 11.88 -0.04
CA GLU A 53 1.81 13.29 0.36
C GLU A 53 1.11 14.21 -0.65
N GLY A 54 1.41 14.06 -1.94
CA GLY A 54 0.79 14.84 -3.00
C GLY A 54 -0.72 14.66 -3.08
N LEU A 55 -1.23 13.45 -2.83
CA LEU A 55 -2.67 13.20 -2.75
C LEU A 55 -3.30 13.89 -1.54
N ASP A 56 -2.63 13.85 -0.38
CA ASP A 56 -3.11 14.51 0.82
C ASP A 56 -3.18 16.03 0.65
N LEU A 57 -2.17 16.63 0.01
CA LEU A 57 -2.18 18.05 -0.38
C LEU A 57 -3.35 18.40 -1.33
N VAL A 58 -3.68 17.51 -2.27
CA VAL A 58 -4.83 17.68 -3.17
C VAL A 58 -6.15 17.63 -2.40
N PHE A 59 -6.28 16.73 -1.41
CA PHE A 59 -7.47 16.61 -0.56
C PHE A 59 -7.65 17.85 0.32
N ALA A 60 -6.58 18.28 1.00
CA ALA A 60 -6.58 19.48 1.83
C ALA A 60 -7.01 20.72 1.02
N LYS A 61 -6.47 20.91 -0.18
CA LYS A 61 -6.83 22.03 -1.07
C LYS A 61 -8.31 22.04 -1.48
N ARG A 62 -9.00 20.91 -1.36
CA ARG A 62 -10.42 20.75 -1.73
C ARG A 62 -11.35 20.62 -0.53
N GLY A 63 -10.84 20.73 0.70
CA GLY A 63 -11.63 20.53 1.92
C GLY A 63 -12.13 19.08 2.09
N LEU A 64 -11.38 18.11 1.55
CA LEU A 64 -11.66 16.68 1.72
C LEU A 64 -10.89 16.13 2.93
N SER A 65 -11.34 15.00 3.47
CA SER A 65 -10.65 14.30 4.55
C SER A 65 -9.23 13.88 4.14
N SER A 66 -8.31 13.99 5.09
CA SER A 66 -6.93 13.51 4.91
C SER A 66 -6.88 11.98 4.79
N ILE A 67 -5.79 11.47 4.24
CA ILE A 67 -5.54 10.03 4.13
C ILE A 67 -5.54 9.38 5.53
N GLN A 68 -5.01 10.06 6.54
CA GLN A 68 -5.01 9.57 7.91
C GLN A 68 -6.43 9.41 8.46
N GLU A 69 -7.29 10.42 8.28
CA GLU A 69 -8.69 10.37 8.72
C GLU A 69 -9.44 9.21 8.04
N LEU A 70 -9.26 9.04 6.73
CA LEU A 70 -9.90 7.97 5.95
C LEU A 70 -9.46 6.56 6.40
N MET A 71 -8.21 6.41 6.82
CA MET A 71 -7.66 5.13 7.30
C MET A 71 -8.09 4.84 8.74
N SER A 72 -8.21 5.86 9.59
CA SER A 72 -8.72 5.73 10.96
C SER A 72 -10.19 5.31 10.98
N THR A 73 -11.06 5.97 10.21
CA THR A 73 -12.51 5.65 10.15
C THR A 73 -12.82 4.22 9.68
N ARG A 74 -11.90 3.55 8.97
CA ARG A 74 -12.06 2.15 8.55
C ARG A 74 -11.65 1.11 9.60
N MET A 75 -10.92 1.49 10.65
CA MET A 75 -10.49 0.56 11.70
C MET A 75 -11.57 0.32 12.77
N ASP A 76 -12.62 1.14 12.76
CA ASP A 76 -13.69 1.15 13.77
C ASP A 76 -14.97 0.38 13.33
N LYS A 77 -14.95 -0.25 12.14
CA LYS A 77 -16.03 -1.09 11.59
C LYS A 77 -15.57 -2.52 11.39
#